data_AF-A0A7L5Y0N1-F1
#
_entry.id   AF-A0A7L5Y0N1-F1
#
_cell.length_a   1.000
_cell.length_b   1.000
_cell.length_c   1.000
_cell.angle_alpha   90.00
_cell.angle_beta   90.00
_cell.angle_gamma   90.00
#
_symmetry.space_group_name_H-M   'P 1'
#
loop_
_entity.id
_entity.type
_entity.pdbx_description
1 polymer ?
#
loop_
_entity_poly.entity_id
_entity_poly.type
_entity_poly.pdbx_seq_one_letter_code
_entity_poly.pdbx_strand_id
1 'polypeptide(L)'
;MARLAWAFAALAAASLLWSIDRRDTGKTLTQMAPVVVAGVALAALAPRLWTRDAAARWLWAGLMTGAALILLEGLWTPPLPLRRLVHAREYLPDLKRAATPLAVLVFPALALLAPAAGRPSRRARMLGLALLVSVAAAIGVAQSGSAMLGFGAGLIAALAALVAPRLVAAALAGAALLALALAPLLAPIMAHWRGDFAWLERFHANHRLSIWRAFGERVWERPWLGHGFGASDKVWALPRPDGERT
;
A
#
# COMPACT_ATOMS: atom_id res chain seq x y z
N MET A 1 -3.05 -3.34 21.88
CA MET A 1 -3.61 -3.22 20.51
C MET A 1 -4.92 -2.44 20.45
N ALA A 2 -5.94 -2.73 21.28
CA ALA A 2 -7.21 -1.99 21.27
C ALA A 2 -7.04 -0.46 21.40
N ARG A 3 -6.14 0.02 22.27
CA ARG A 3 -5.87 1.47 22.43
C ARG A 3 -5.36 2.15 21.15
N LEU A 4 -4.51 1.48 20.36
CA LEU A 4 -3.98 2.02 19.10
C LEU A 4 -5.07 2.04 18.01
N ALA A 5 -5.90 1.00 17.94
CA ALA A 5 -7.02 0.95 17.01
C ALA A 5 -8.04 2.06 17.33
N TRP A 6 -8.36 2.27 18.60
CA TRP A 6 -9.23 3.36 19.04
C TRP A 6 -8.62 4.73 18.79
N ALA A 7 -7.32 4.92 19.05
CA ALA A 7 -6.62 6.17 18.75
C ALA A 7 -6.62 6.47 17.24
N PHE A 8 -6.40 5.45 16.39
CA PHE A 8 -6.49 5.59 14.95
C PHE A 8 -7.92 5.92 14.49
N ALA A 9 -8.93 5.21 15.02
CA ALA A 9 -10.33 5.48 14.70
C ALA A 9 -10.76 6.89 15.15
N ALA A 10 -10.31 7.34 16.33
CA ALA A 10 -10.56 8.68 16.84
C ALA A 10 -9.87 9.74 15.99
N LEU A 11 -8.61 9.53 15.58
CA LEU A 11 -7.89 10.43 14.67
C LEU A 11 -8.57 10.50 13.30
N ALA A 12 -9.00 9.36 12.76
CA ALA A 12 -9.75 9.30 11.51
C ALA A 12 -11.09 10.05 11.62
N ALA A 13 -11.84 9.85 12.71
CA ALA A 13 -13.09 10.56 12.97
C ALA A 13 -12.87 12.07 13.17
N ALA A 14 -11.82 12.45 13.89
CA ALA A 14 -11.43 13.85 14.07
C ALA A 14 -11.09 14.49 12.72
N SER A 15 -10.44 13.75 11.81
CA SER A 15 -10.11 14.25 10.46
C SER A 15 -11.31 14.62 9.59
N LEU A 16 -12.50 14.15 9.94
CA LEU A 16 -13.76 14.53 9.30
C LEU A 16 -14.16 15.97 9.65
N LEU A 17 -13.87 16.42 10.87
CA LEU A 17 -14.32 17.72 11.40
C LEU A 17 -13.69 18.91 10.66
N TRP A 18 -12.46 18.74 10.19
CA TRP A 18 -11.69 19.76 9.46
C TRP A 18 -11.54 19.49 7.96
N SER A 19 -12.27 18.52 7.41
CA SER A 19 -12.28 18.29 5.97
C SER A 19 -12.89 19.45 5.18
N ILE A 20 -12.29 19.79 4.04
CA ILE A 20 -12.81 20.79 3.09
C ILE A 20 -14.17 20.37 2.52
N ASP A 21 -14.44 19.07 2.38
CA ASP A 21 -15.74 18.55 1.92
C ASP A 21 -16.30 17.49 2.85
N ARG A 22 -17.00 17.93 3.91
CA ARG A 22 -17.65 17.02 4.85
C ARG A 22 -18.59 16.02 4.19
N ARG A 23 -19.24 16.37 3.06
CA ARG A 23 -20.21 15.50 2.38
C ARG A 23 -19.50 14.37 1.65
N ASP A 24 -18.50 14.69 0.84
CA ASP A 24 -17.74 13.68 0.10
C ASP A 24 -16.91 12.82 1.06
N THR A 25 -16.27 13.44 2.05
CA THR A 25 -15.58 12.73 3.13
C THR A 25 -16.50 11.74 3.85
N GLY A 26 -17.72 12.14 4.18
CA GLY A 26 -18.72 11.26 4.80
C GLY A 26 -19.06 10.07 3.91
N LYS A 27 -19.25 10.31 2.60
CA LYS A 27 -19.50 9.24 1.62
C LYS A 27 -18.32 8.27 1.55
N THR A 28 -17.10 8.75 1.37
CA THR A 28 -15.91 7.88 1.31
C THR A 28 -15.70 7.12 2.62
N LEU A 29 -15.96 7.75 3.77
CA LEU A 29 -15.91 7.07 5.06
C LEU A 29 -16.92 5.93 5.14
N THR A 30 -18.17 6.14 4.72
CA THR A 30 -19.18 5.06 4.72
C THR A 30 -18.80 3.91 3.80
N GLN A 31 -18.11 4.19 2.67
CA GLN A 31 -17.59 3.17 1.77
C GLN A 31 -16.41 2.39 2.39
N MET A 32 -15.57 3.06 3.19
CA MET A 32 -14.44 2.43 3.87
C MET A 32 -14.80 1.79 5.21
N ALA A 33 -15.90 2.19 5.83
CA ALA A 33 -16.29 1.75 7.16
C ALA A 33 -16.37 0.22 7.30
N PRO A 34 -16.94 -0.54 6.34
CA PRO A 34 -16.94 -2.00 6.45
C PRO A 34 -15.54 -2.60 6.53
N VAL A 35 -14.59 -2.09 5.74
CA VAL A 35 -13.21 -2.56 5.71
C VAL A 35 -12.48 -2.18 7.00
N VAL A 36 -12.66 -0.95 7.49
CA VAL A 36 -12.05 -0.49 8.75
C VAL A 36 -12.62 -1.25 9.94
N VAL A 37 -13.94 -1.40 10.03
CA VAL A 37 -14.61 -2.15 11.10
C VAL A 37 -14.18 -3.61 11.09
N ALA A 38 -14.17 -4.26 9.93
CA ALA A 38 -13.67 -5.63 9.80
C ALA A 38 -12.20 -5.73 10.22
N GLY A 39 -11.35 -4.81 9.78
CA GLY A 39 -9.93 -4.77 10.16
C GLY A 39 -9.71 -4.59 11.66
N VAL A 40 -10.45 -3.67 12.29
CA VAL A 40 -10.40 -3.43 13.74
C VAL A 40 -10.94 -4.62 14.53
N ALA A 41 -12.07 -5.20 14.10
CA ALA A 41 -12.65 -6.37 14.73
C ALA A 41 -11.69 -7.56 14.63
N LEU A 42 -11.11 -7.82 13.46
CA LEU A 42 -10.10 -8.86 13.27
C LEU A 42 -8.87 -8.59 14.13
N ALA A 43 -8.35 -7.36 14.20
CA ALA A 43 -7.20 -7.03 15.04
C ALA A 43 -7.49 -7.17 16.54
N ALA A 44 -8.71 -6.86 16.98
CA ALA A 44 -9.13 -7.01 18.38
C ALA A 44 -9.34 -8.48 18.77
N LEU A 45 -9.87 -9.28 17.85
CA LEU A 45 -10.19 -10.69 18.07
C LEU A 45 -9.00 -11.62 17.77
N ALA A 46 -8.07 -11.22 16.90
CA ALA A 46 -6.95 -12.05 16.46
C ALA A 46 -6.14 -12.68 17.61
N PRO A 47 -5.76 -11.95 18.70
CA PRO A 47 -5.02 -12.54 19.79
C PRO A 47 -5.80 -13.62 20.57
N ARG A 48 -7.14 -13.59 20.50
CA ARG A 48 -8.03 -14.54 21.19
C ARG A 48 -8.44 -15.70 20.30
N LEU A 49 -8.59 -15.45 18.99
CA LEU A 49 -9.11 -16.43 18.05
C LEU A 49 -8.00 -17.24 17.35
N TRP A 50 -6.80 -16.66 17.20
CA TRP A 50 -5.78 -17.26 16.35
C TRP A 50 -4.51 -17.57 17.12
N THR A 51 -4.12 -18.84 17.07
CA THR A 51 -2.73 -19.23 17.31
C THR A 51 -1.85 -18.65 16.20
N ARG A 52 -0.55 -18.48 16.47
CA ARG A 52 0.44 -18.07 15.47
C ARG A 52 0.32 -18.90 14.18
N ASP A 53 0.14 -20.21 14.32
CA ASP A 53 0.02 -21.14 13.19
C ASP A 53 -1.29 -20.96 12.41
N ALA A 54 -2.40 -20.66 13.10
CA ALA A 54 -3.65 -20.33 12.43
C ALA A 54 -3.51 -19.02 11.64
N ALA A 55 -2.94 -17.98 12.24
CA ALA A 55 -2.71 -16.70 11.58
C ALA A 55 -1.77 -16.85 10.36
N ALA A 56 -0.68 -17.62 10.49
CA ALA A 56 0.23 -17.91 9.40
C ALA A 56 -0.47 -18.61 8.23
N ARG A 57 -1.32 -19.61 8.51
CA ARG A 57 -2.09 -20.34 7.50
C ARG A 57 -3.09 -19.45 6.78
N TRP A 58 -3.86 -18.64 7.51
CA TRP A 58 -4.84 -17.74 6.90
C TRP A 58 -4.19 -16.63 6.08
N LEU A 59 -3.10 -16.05 6.56
CA LEU A 59 -2.36 -15.05 5.81
C LEU A 59 -1.75 -15.65 4.54
N TRP A 60 -1.12 -16.83 4.64
CA TRP A 60 -0.59 -17.53 3.47
C TRP A 60 -1.69 -17.87 2.46
N ALA A 61 -2.82 -18.41 2.92
CA ALA A 61 -3.95 -18.74 2.07
C ALA A 61 -4.50 -17.50 1.37
N GLY A 62 -4.73 -16.41 2.11
CA GLY A 62 -5.20 -15.15 1.54
C GLY A 62 -4.25 -14.55 0.49
N LEU A 63 -2.94 -14.59 0.74
CA LEU A 63 -1.94 -14.12 -0.22
C LEU A 63 -1.89 -15.01 -1.47
N MET A 64 -1.94 -16.33 -1.30
CA MET A 64 -1.95 -17.27 -2.43
C MET A 64 -3.23 -17.13 -3.25
N THR A 65 -4.39 -17.01 -2.61
CA THR A 65 -5.65 -16.73 -3.30
C THR A 65 -5.58 -15.40 -4.03
N GLY A 66 -5.10 -14.32 -3.40
CA GLY A 66 -4.94 -13.03 -4.06
C GLY A 66 -3.99 -13.06 -5.26
N ALA A 67 -2.84 -13.74 -5.13
CA ALA A 67 -1.91 -13.94 -6.22
C ALA A 67 -2.53 -14.77 -7.35
N ALA A 68 -3.20 -15.88 -7.03
CA ALA A 68 -3.88 -16.73 -8.01
C ALA A 68 -4.98 -15.97 -8.75
N LEU A 69 -5.77 -15.13 -8.06
CA LEU A 69 -6.79 -14.29 -8.68
C LEU A 69 -6.17 -13.27 -9.65
N ILE A 70 -5.08 -12.60 -9.28
CA ILE A 70 -4.38 -11.67 -10.18
C ILE A 70 -3.82 -12.41 -11.40
N LEU A 71 -3.20 -13.57 -11.20
CA LEU A 71 -2.66 -14.38 -12.28
C LEU A 71 -3.77 -14.88 -13.21
N LEU A 72 -4.88 -15.36 -12.66
CA LEU A 72 -6.05 -15.79 -13.42
C LEU A 72 -6.60 -14.62 -14.24
N GLU A 73 -6.85 -13.47 -13.62
CA GLU A 73 -7.41 -12.30 -14.30
C GLU A 73 -6.50 -11.72 -15.39
N GLY A 74 -5.17 -11.77 -15.18
CA GLY A 74 -4.22 -11.16 -16.11
C GLY A 74 -3.64 -12.10 -17.17
N LEU A 75 -3.67 -13.42 -16.97
CA LEU A 75 -3.17 -14.41 -17.94
C LEU A 75 -4.28 -15.06 -18.78
N TRP A 76 -5.54 -14.97 -18.36
CA TRP A 76 -6.65 -15.53 -19.15
C TRP A 76 -6.83 -14.77 -20.46
N THR A 77 -7.26 -15.47 -21.51
CA THR A 77 -7.65 -14.87 -22.79
C THR A 77 -9.10 -15.23 -23.09
N PRO A 78 -10.02 -14.24 -23.16
CA PRO A 78 -9.81 -12.80 -22.93
C PRO A 78 -9.51 -12.48 -21.45
N PRO A 79 -8.74 -11.41 -21.17
CA PRO A 79 -8.39 -11.04 -19.79
C PRO A 79 -9.63 -10.58 -19.02
N LEU A 80 -9.52 -10.62 -17.70
CA LEU A 80 -10.53 -10.17 -16.74
C LEU A 80 -11.87 -10.97 -16.69
N PRO A 81 -11.85 -12.31 -16.78
CA PRO A 81 -13.07 -13.12 -16.77
C PRO A 81 -13.93 -12.91 -15.51
N LEU A 82 -13.34 -12.72 -14.33
CA LEU A 82 -14.13 -12.54 -13.10
C LEU A 82 -14.82 -11.18 -13.08
N ARG A 83 -14.15 -10.12 -13.55
CA ARG A 83 -14.76 -8.79 -13.69
C ARG A 83 -15.94 -8.80 -14.64
N ARG A 84 -15.84 -9.55 -15.75
CA ARG A 84 -16.96 -9.74 -16.68
C ARG A 84 -18.16 -10.38 -16.00
N LEU A 85 -17.92 -11.43 -15.21
CA LEU A 85 -18.98 -12.13 -14.48
C LEU A 85 -19.71 -11.25 -13.48
N VAL A 86 -19.03 -10.26 -12.88
CA VAL A 86 -19.64 -9.33 -11.92
C VAL A 86 -20.01 -7.97 -12.52
N HIS A 87 -19.98 -7.83 -13.86
CA HIS A 87 -20.19 -6.57 -14.58
C HIS A 87 -19.33 -5.40 -14.05
N ALA A 88 -18.13 -5.71 -13.56
CA ALA A 88 -17.16 -4.70 -13.15
C ALA A 88 -16.38 -4.16 -14.35
N ARG A 89 -15.77 -2.98 -14.17
CA ARG A 89 -14.96 -2.34 -15.20
C ARG A 89 -13.79 -3.22 -15.64
N GLU A 90 -13.70 -3.51 -16.93
CA GLU A 90 -12.61 -4.28 -17.56
C GLU A 90 -11.35 -3.42 -17.75
N TYR A 91 -10.66 -3.09 -16.66
CA TYR A 91 -9.46 -2.26 -16.69
C TYR A 91 -8.28 -2.94 -15.99
N LEU A 92 -7.39 -3.55 -16.78
CA LEU A 92 -6.20 -4.26 -16.30
C LEU A 92 -5.35 -3.43 -15.32
N PRO A 93 -5.16 -2.10 -15.49
CA PRO A 93 -4.40 -1.30 -14.53
C PRO A 93 -4.99 -1.28 -13.11
N ASP A 94 -6.25 -1.68 -12.90
CA ASP A 94 -6.80 -1.83 -11.55
C ASP A 94 -6.14 -2.96 -10.76
N LEU A 95 -5.58 -3.98 -11.43
CA LEU A 95 -4.81 -5.06 -10.77
C LEU A 95 -3.58 -4.52 -10.04
N LYS A 96 -3.06 -3.35 -10.47
CA LYS A 96 -1.90 -2.70 -9.81
C LYS A 96 -2.15 -2.45 -8.33
N ARG A 97 -3.38 -2.05 -7.98
CA ARG A 97 -3.79 -1.76 -6.59
C ARG A 97 -3.88 -3.03 -5.75
N ALA A 98 -4.31 -4.14 -6.35
CA ALA A 98 -4.38 -5.43 -5.68
C ALA A 98 -3.01 -6.06 -5.45
N ALA A 99 -2.01 -5.76 -6.29
CA ALA A 99 -0.64 -6.27 -6.14
C ALA A 99 0.13 -5.63 -4.97
N THR A 100 -0.16 -4.37 -4.62
CA THR A 100 0.52 -3.65 -3.53
C THR A 100 0.40 -4.34 -2.16
N PRO A 101 -0.80 -4.74 -1.67
CA PRO A 101 -0.88 -5.45 -0.39
C PRO A 101 -0.15 -6.79 -0.42
N LEU A 102 -0.08 -7.50 -1.55
CA LEU A 102 0.71 -8.73 -1.66
C LEU A 102 2.20 -8.45 -1.42
N ALA A 103 2.74 -7.41 -2.06
CA ALA A 103 4.14 -7.01 -1.90
C ALA A 103 4.48 -6.62 -0.45
N VAL A 104 3.56 -5.98 0.26
CA VAL A 104 3.75 -5.55 1.65
C VAL A 104 3.65 -6.73 2.62
N LEU A 105 2.67 -7.62 2.41
CA LEU A 105 2.32 -8.67 3.37
C LEU A 105 3.11 -9.98 3.19
N VAL A 106 3.79 -10.17 2.06
CA VAL A 106 4.58 -11.39 1.80
C VAL A 106 5.67 -11.60 2.85
N PHE A 107 6.42 -10.56 3.24
CA PHE A 107 7.50 -10.71 4.21
C PHE A 107 7.01 -11.01 5.64
N PRO A 108 5.97 -10.31 6.16
CA PRO A 108 5.30 -10.73 7.38
C PRO A 108 4.81 -12.20 7.34
N ALA A 109 4.25 -12.65 6.22
CA ALA A 109 3.81 -14.03 6.06
C ALA A 109 4.99 -15.02 6.13
N LEU A 110 6.10 -14.72 5.46
CA LEU A 110 7.32 -15.53 5.54
C LEU A 110 7.88 -15.59 6.96
N ALA A 111 7.87 -14.48 7.69
CA ALA A 111 8.31 -14.43 9.08
C ALA A 111 7.40 -15.27 10.00
N LEU A 112 6.09 -15.32 9.73
CA LEU A 112 5.15 -16.16 10.48
C LEU A 112 5.33 -17.65 10.17
N LEU A 113 5.71 -18.02 8.94
CA LEU A 113 6.04 -19.40 8.56
C LEU A 113 7.38 -19.88 9.15
N ALA A 114 8.27 -18.96 9.53
CA ALA A 114 9.51 -19.31 10.18
C ALA A 114 9.24 -19.81 11.62
N PRO A 115 9.83 -20.95 12.04
CA PRO A 115 9.70 -21.45 13.40
C PRO A 115 10.28 -20.43 14.40
N ALA A 116 9.65 -20.30 15.57
CA ALA A 116 10.07 -19.33 16.59
C ALA A 116 11.45 -19.62 17.20
N ALA A 117 11.95 -20.86 17.13
CA ALA A 117 13.14 -21.30 17.86
C ALA A 117 14.15 -22.13 17.03
N GLY A 118 14.07 -22.16 15.70
CA GLY A 118 14.96 -23.04 14.94
C GLY A 118 14.93 -22.91 13.42
N ARG A 119 15.70 -23.79 12.76
CA ARG A 119 15.80 -23.86 11.31
C ARG A 119 14.43 -24.16 10.69
N PRO A 120 13.99 -23.43 9.66
CA PRO A 120 12.72 -23.70 9.00
C PRO A 120 12.69 -25.10 8.42
N SER A 121 11.61 -25.83 8.69
CA SER A 121 11.37 -27.16 8.14
C SER A 121 11.39 -27.13 6.60
N ARG A 122 11.70 -28.26 5.96
CA ARG A 122 11.69 -28.36 4.49
C ARG A 122 10.34 -27.89 3.91
N ARG A 123 9.24 -28.26 4.56
CA ARG A 123 7.89 -27.81 4.19
C ARG A 123 7.73 -26.29 4.28
N ALA A 124 8.16 -25.66 5.37
CA ALA A 124 8.08 -24.20 5.54
C ALA A 124 8.89 -23.46 4.46
N ARG A 125 10.08 -23.97 4.11
CA ARG A 125 10.91 -23.41 3.02
C ARG A 125 10.21 -23.51 1.67
N MET A 126 9.63 -24.68 1.35
CA MET A 126 8.89 -24.87 0.10
C MET A 126 7.66 -23.95 0.01
N LEU A 127 6.90 -23.81 1.10
CA LEU A 127 5.74 -22.91 1.15
C LEU A 127 6.15 -21.44 1.03
N GLY A 128 7.26 -21.05 1.66
CA GLY A 128 7.80 -19.70 1.55
C GLY A 128 8.30 -19.38 0.14
N LEU A 129 9.00 -20.32 -0.50
CA LEU A 129 9.44 -20.16 -1.89
C LEU A 129 8.26 -20.09 -2.85
N ALA A 130 7.26 -20.97 -2.69
CA ALA A 130 6.04 -20.95 -3.49
C ALA A 130 5.35 -19.59 -3.35
N LEU A 131 5.21 -19.07 -2.12
CA LEU A 131 4.62 -17.76 -1.88
C LEU A 131 5.40 -16.62 -2.57
N LEU A 132 6.73 -16.60 -2.43
CA LEU A 132 7.57 -15.58 -3.07
C LEU A 132 7.41 -15.59 -4.59
N VAL A 133 7.46 -16.77 -5.20
CA VAL A 133 7.34 -16.92 -6.66
C VAL A 133 5.95 -16.51 -7.13
N SER A 134 4.88 -16.97 -6.46
CA SER A 134 3.50 -16.61 -6.81
C SER A 134 3.24 -15.11 -6.67
N VAL A 135 3.73 -14.47 -5.61
CA VAL A 135 3.59 -13.01 -5.41
C VAL A 135 4.40 -12.24 -6.46
N ALA A 136 5.65 -12.64 -6.73
CA ALA A 136 6.47 -12.00 -7.76
C ALA A 136 5.81 -12.10 -9.16
N ALA A 137 5.30 -13.27 -9.52
CA ALA A 137 4.58 -13.48 -10.77
C ALA A 137 3.31 -12.62 -10.86
N ALA A 138 2.50 -12.58 -9.79
CA ALA A 138 1.30 -11.75 -9.73
C ALA A 138 1.61 -10.26 -9.88
N ILE A 139 2.68 -9.77 -9.23
CA ILE A 139 3.14 -8.38 -9.37
C ILE A 139 3.56 -8.07 -10.81
N GLY A 140 4.28 -9.00 -11.45
CA GLY A 140 4.68 -8.89 -12.86
C GLY A 140 3.48 -8.79 -13.80
N VAL A 141 2.50 -9.67 -13.64
CA VAL A 141 1.25 -9.67 -14.43
C VAL A 141 0.43 -8.40 -14.18
N ALA A 142 0.38 -7.93 -12.93
CA ALA A 142 -0.30 -6.68 -12.58
C ALA A 142 0.42 -5.42 -13.12
N GLN A 143 1.67 -5.55 -13.61
CA GLN A 143 2.49 -4.45 -14.11
C GLN A 143 2.59 -3.26 -13.13
N SER A 144 2.75 -3.58 -11.85
CA SER A 144 2.79 -2.58 -10.77
C SER A 144 4.23 -2.24 -10.39
N GLY A 145 4.76 -1.15 -10.95
CA GLY A 145 6.13 -0.70 -10.68
C GLY A 145 6.39 -0.42 -9.19
N SER A 146 5.43 0.16 -8.47
CA SER A 146 5.56 0.40 -7.02
C SER A 146 5.57 -0.90 -6.22
N ALA A 147 4.73 -1.89 -6.58
CA ALA A 147 4.74 -3.18 -5.92
C ALA A 147 6.03 -3.96 -6.21
N MET A 148 6.56 -3.87 -7.44
CA MET A 148 7.83 -4.49 -7.82
C MET A 148 9.02 -3.88 -7.07
N LEU A 149 9.09 -2.55 -6.98
CA LEU A 149 10.11 -1.86 -6.18
C LEU A 149 9.99 -2.20 -4.70
N GLY A 150 8.77 -2.19 -4.14
CA GLY A 150 8.53 -2.54 -2.74
C GLY A 150 8.90 -4.00 -2.43
N PHE A 151 8.55 -4.93 -3.32
CA PHE A 151 8.92 -6.34 -3.21
C PHE A 151 10.45 -6.53 -3.28
N GLY A 152 11.12 -5.88 -4.24
CA GLY A 152 12.59 -5.95 -4.37
C GLY A 152 13.30 -5.37 -3.14
N ALA A 153 12.89 -4.18 -2.69
CA ALA A 153 13.44 -3.55 -1.49
C ALA A 153 13.21 -4.41 -0.23
N GLY A 154 12.02 -5.01 -0.09
CA GLY A 154 11.71 -5.93 0.99
C GLY A 154 12.57 -7.20 0.94
N LEU A 155 12.85 -7.73 -0.25
CA LEU A 155 13.72 -8.90 -0.42
C LEU A 155 15.16 -8.57 -0.02
N ILE A 156 15.69 -7.42 -0.45
CA ILE A 156 17.03 -6.95 -0.05
C ILE A 156 17.09 -6.77 1.47
N ALA A 157 16.08 -6.13 2.06
CA ALA A 157 16.01 -5.95 3.51
C ALA A 157 15.93 -7.28 4.27
N ALA A 158 15.13 -8.24 3.78
CA ALA A 158 15.02 -9.56 4.37
C ALA A 158 16.35 -10.32 4.34
N LEU A 159 17.09 -10.24 3.22
CA LEU A 159 18.42 -10.84 3.10
C LEU A 159 19.45 -10.15 4.01
N ALA A 160 19.47 -8.82 4.05
CA ALA A 160 20.36 -8.06 4.93
C ALA A 160 20.07 -8.32 6.41
N ALA A 161 18.79 -8.55 6.76
CA ALA A 161 18.38 -8.86 8.13
C ALA A 161 18.87 -10.24 8.61
N LEU A 162 19.30 -11.13 7.70
CA LEU A 162 19.96 -12.38 8.08
C LEU A 162 21.34 -12.15 8.71
N VAL A 163 21.99 -11.02 8.40
CA VAL A 163 23.32 -10.66 8.90
C VAL A 163 23.24 -9.65 10.04
N ALA A 164 22.45 -8.58 9.88
CA ALA A 164 22.41 -7.47 10.83
C ALA A 164 20.96 -6.99 11.12
N PRO A 165 20.12 -7.81 11.78
CA PRO A 165 18.69 -7.55 11.92
C PRO A 165 18.37 -6.24 12.64
N ARG A 166 19.13 -5.89 13.69
CA ARG A 166 18.93 -4.64 14.46
C ARG A 166 19.27 -3.41 13.63
N LEU A 167 20.35 -3.47 12.85
CA LEU A 167 20.78 -2.38 11.98
C LEU A 167 19.77 -2.17 10.85
N VAL A 168 19.31 -3.26 10.21
CA VAL A 168 18.29 -3.18 9.15
C VAL A 168 16.98 -2.62 9.71
N ALA A 169 16.54 -3.07 10.89
CA ALA A 169 15.34 -2.53 11.52
C ALA A 169 15.47 -1.02 11.80
N ALA A 170 16.60 -0.58 12.35
CA ALA A 170 16.88 0.83 12.60
C ALA A 170 16.94 1.65 11.29
N ALA A 171 17.59 1.12 10.25
CA ALA A 171 17.69 1.77 8.95
C ALA A 171 16.32 1.90 8.27
N LEU A 172 15.48 0.86 8.31
CA LEU A 172 14.12 0.92 7.78
C LEU A 172 13.24 1.90 8.54
N ALA A 173 13.33 1.91 9.87
CA ALA A 173 12.61 2.88 10.70
C ALA A 173 13.04 4.31 10.40
N GLY A 174 14.35 4.55 10.31
CA GLY A 174 14.93 5.84 9.94
C GLY A 174 14.50 6.29 8.54
N ALA A 175 14.54 5.39 7.55
CA ALA A 175 14.09 5.68 6.19
C ALA A 175 12.59 6.00 6.13
N ALA A 176 11.75 5.29 6.88
CA ALA A 176 10.32 5.57 6.96
C ALA A 176 10.02 6.93 7.60
N LEU A 177 10.71 7.26 8.70
CA LEU A 177 10.60 8.57 9.35
C LEU A 177 11.09 9.70 8.43
N LEU A 178 12.22 9.49 7.74
CA LEU A 178 12.76 10.45 6.79
C LEU A 178 11.80 10.65 5.60
N ALA A 179 11.25 9.58 5.06
CA ALA A 179 10.27 9.66 3.98
C ALA A 179 9.01 10.43 4.41
N LEU A 180 8.54 10.23 5.64
CA LEU A 180 7.41 10.97 6.20
C LEU A 180 7.75 12.45 6.40
N ALA A 181 8.93 12.76 6.95
CA ALA A 181 9.38 14.13 7.17
C ALA A 181 9.60 14.89 5.86
N LEU A 182 10.14 14.22 4.83
CA LEU A 182 10.42 14.81 3.52
C LEU A 182 9.23 14.74 2.56
N ALA A 183 8.12 14.07 2.90
CA ALA A 183 6.98 13.90 2.00
C ALA A 183 6.49 15.21 1.34
N PRO A 184 6.38 16.36 2.06
CA PRO A 184 6.02 17.65 1.46
C PRO A 184 7.01 18.16 0.41
N LEU A 185 8.29 17.79 0.55
CA LEU A 185 9.41 18.29 -0.26
C LEU A 185 9.75 17.35 -1.42
N LEU A 186 9.30 16.09 -1.40
CA LEU A 186 9.63 15.12 -2.44
C LEU A 186 9.16 15.57 -3.83
N ALA A 187 7.96 16.13 -3.94
CA ALA A 187 7.44 16.64 -5.22
C ALA A 187 8.33 17.73 -5.84
N PRO A 188 8.63 18.85 -5.15
CA PRO A 188 9.48 19.90 -5.72
C PRO A 188 10.91 19.41 -6.01
N ILE A 189 11.49 18.58 -5.14
CA ILE A 189 12.81 17.97 -5.37
C ILE A 189 12.80 17.13 -6.65
N MET A 190 11.81 16.24 -6.79
CA MET A 190 11.66 15.40 -7.99
C MET A 190 11.32 16.21 -9.23
N ALA A 191 10.61 17.33 -9.10
CA ALA A 191 10.32 18.24 -10.20
C ALA A 191 11.59 18.92 -10.74
N HIS A 192 12.53 19.25 -9.86
CA HIS A 192 13.84 19.81 -10.24
C HIS A 192 14.77 18.75 -10.87
N TRP A 193 14.62 17.49 -10.46
CA TRP A 193 15.40 16.34 -10.96
C TRP A 193 14.79 15.68 -12.21
N ARG A 194 13.78 16.30 -12.81
CA ARG A 194 13.22 15.89 -14.11
C ARG A 194 14.27 16.12 -15.20
N GLY A 195 15.29 15.28 -15.28
CA GLY A 195 16.02 15.11 -16.53
C GLY A 195 15.07 14.60 -17.63
N ASP A 196 15.56 14.51 -18.87
CA ASP A 196 14.83 13.98 -20.04
C ASP A 196 14.58 12.46 -19.96
N PHE A 197 14.00 12.00 -18.86
CA PHE A 197 13.64 10.62 -18.65
C PHE A 197 12.33 10.32 -19.37
N ALA A 198 12.38 10.19 -20.71
CA ALA A 198 11.22 9.87 -21.56
C ALA A 198 10.42 8.63 -21.11
N TRP A 199 11.04 7.73 -20.34
CA TRP A 199 10.35 6.58 -19.76
C TRP A 199 9.36 6.95 -18.65
N LEU A 200 9.56 8.06 -17.92
CA LEU A 200 8.64 8.54 -16.88
C LEU A 200 7.30 8.99 -17.46
N GLU A 201 7.28 9.50 -18.69
CA GLU A 201 6.05 9.89 -19.39
C GLU A 201 5.12 8.69 -19.62
N ARG A 202 5.70 7.52 -19.95
CA ARG A 202 4.96 6.27 -20.17
C ARG A 202 4.20 5.78 -18.93
N PHE A 203 4.57 6.25 -17.73
CA PHE A 203 3.96 5.85 -16.47
C PHE A 203 3.06 6.93 -15.85
N HIS A 204 2.70 7.97 -16.61
CA HIS A 204 1.97 9.15 -16.10
C HIS A 204 2.66 9.80 -14.89
N ALA A 205 4.00 9.68 -14.80
CA ALA A 205 4.74 10.22 -13.66
C ALA A 205 4.61 11.74 -13.59
N ASN A 206 4.58 12.43 -14.73
CA ASN A 206 4.36 13.88 -14.79
C ASN A 206 3.01 14.29 -14.17
N HIS A 207 1.94 13.53 -14.45
CA HIS A 207 0.63 13.77 -13.85
C HIS A 207 0.63 13.48 -12.34
N ARG A 208 1.33 12.43 -11.89
CA ARG A 208 1.46 12.14 -10.45
C ARG A 208 2.28 13.21 -9.73
N LEU A 209 3.36 13.68 -10.35
CA LEU A 209 4.20 14.75 -9.81
C LEU A 209 3.46 16.08 -9.79
N SER A 210 2.60 16.38 -10.78
CA SER A 210 1.79 17.60 -10.75
C SER A 210 0.77 17.54 -9.62
N ILE A 211 0.10 16.40 -9.43
CA ILE A 211 -0.76 16.14 -8.26
C ILE A 211 0.04 16.36 -6.98
N TRP A 212 1.15 15.66 -6.79
CA TRP A 212 1.96 15.77 -5.58
C TRP A 212 2.47 17.18 -5.31
N ARG A 213 2.86 17.92 -6.36
CA ARG A 213 3.27 19.32 -6.25
C ARG A 213 2.12 20.19 -5.77
N ALA A 214 0.92 20.04 -6.35
CA ALA A 214 -0.26 20.76 -5.91
C ALA A 214 -0.59 20.48 -4.43
N PHE A 215 -0.50 19.22 -3.98
CA PHE A 215 -0.69 18.92 -2.54
C PHE A 215 0.43 19.46 -1.66
N GLY A 216 1.68 19.37 -2.11
CA GLY A 216 2.86 19.83 -1.36
C GLY A 216 2.85 21.34 -1.15
N GLU A 217 2.45 22.13 -2.16
CA GLU A 217 2.30 23.57 -2.02
C GLU A 217 1.18 23.92 -1.02
N ARG A 218 0.10 23.14 -1.03
CA ARG A 218 -1.08 23.38 -0.21
C ARG A 218 -0.95 22.90 1.22
N VAL A 219 -0.07 21.93 1.52
CA VAL A 219 0.08 21.42 2.88
C VAL A 219 0.48 22.53 3.86
N TRP A 220 1.19 23.55 3.37
CA TRP A 220 1.61 24.72 4.14
C TRP A 220 0.46 25.63 4.57
N GLU A 221 -0.69 25.58 3.89
CA GLU A 221 -1.88 26.33 4.29
C GLU A 221 -2.50 25.76 5.58
N ARG A 222 -2.33 24.45 5.82
CA ARG A 222 -2.90 23.73 6.98
C ARG A 222 -1.92 22.64 7.47
N PRO A 223 -0.74 23.00 8.00
CA PRO A 223 0.33 22.03 8.27
C PRO A 223 -0.01 21.04 9.40
N TRP A 224 -0.85 21.45 10.36
CA TRP A 224 -1.17 20.65 11.54
C TRP A 224 -2.37 19.71 11.34
N LEU A 225 -3.40 20.18 10.64
CA LEU A 225 -4.65 19.45 10.45
C LEU A 225 -4.75 18.87 9.02
N GLY A 226 -4.05 19.45 8.05
CA GLY A 226 -4.22 19.13 6.64
C GLY A 226 -5.57 19.58 6.09
N HIS A 227 -5.90 19.05 4.92
CA HIS A 227 -7.13 19.39 4.17
C HIS A 227 -8.30 18.44 4.45
N GLY A 228 -8.07 17.45 5.32
CA GLY A 228 -9.00 16.37 5.65
C GLY A 228 -9.10 15.29 4.56
N PHE A 229 -9.93 14.28 4.83
CA PHE A 229 -10.01 13.06 4.04
C PHE A 229 -10.82 13.24 2.74
N GLY A 230 -10.33 12.75 1.61
CA GLY A 230 -11.02 12.90 0.31
C GLY A 230 -10.95 14.31 -0.29
N ALA A 231 -10.19 15.24 0.30
CA ALA A 231 -10.08 16.61 -0.21
C ALA A 231 -9.32 16.73 -1.54
N SER A 232 -8.91 15.61 -2.15
CA SER A 232 -7.92 15.64 -3.21
C SER A 232 -8.38 16.37 -4.46
N ASP A 233 -9.57 16.06 -4.95
CA ASP A 233 -10.10 16.68 -6.17
C ASP A 233 -10.35 18.18 -5.98
N LYS A 234 -10.69 18.60 -4.75
CA LYS A 234 -10.89 20.01 -4.43
C LYS A 234 -9.59 20.79 -4.30
N VAL A 235 -8.59 20.21 -3.63
CA VAL A 235 -7.26 20.81 -3.55
C VAL A 235 -6.68 20.97 -4.95
N TRP A 236 -6.93 20.00 -5.84
CA TRP A 236 -6.56 20.08 -7.26
C TRP A 236 -7.32 21.18 -8.00
N ALA A 237 -8.61 21.36 -7.75
CA ALA A 237 -9.42 22.36 -8.45
C ALA A 237 -9.13 23.83 -8.04
N LEU A 238 -8.39 24.06 -6.95
CA LEU A 238 -8.08 25.42 -6.50
C LEU A 238 -6.93 26.03 -7.34
N PRO A 239 -7.01 27.32 -7.76
CA PRO A 239 -5.96 27.98 -8.54
C PRO A 239 -4.61 27.93 -7.82
N ARG A 240 -3.52 27.56 -8.51
CA ARG A 240 -2.21 27.45 -7.86
C ARG A 240 -1.75 28.79 -7.28
N PRO A 241 -0.97 28.80 -6.19
CA PRO A 241 -0.44 30.03 -5.59
C PRO A 241 0.42 30.88 -6.55
N ASP A 242 1.01 30.25 -7.56
CA ASP A 242 1.82 30.90 -8.61
C ASP A 242 0.98 31.46 -9.79
N GLY A 243 -0.35 31.31 -9.75
CA GLY A 243 -1.27 31.83 -10.77
C GLY A 243 -1.41 30.95 -12.01
N GLU A 244 -0.69 29.82 -12.10
CA GLU A 244 -0.91 28.86 -13.17
C GLU A 244 -2.27 28.15 -13.01
N ARG A 245 -3.08 28.15 -14.07
CA ARG A 245 -4.31 27.32 -14.11
C ARG A 245 -3.90 25.85 -14.29
N THR A 246 -4.57 24.97 -13.55
CA THR A 246 -4.42 23.51 -13.63
C THR A 246 -4.78 22.93 -14.98
#